data_AF-A0AAD9ZJT0-F1
#
_entry.id   AF-A0AAD9ZJT0-F1
#
_cell.length_a   1.000
_cell.length_b   1.000
_cell.length_c   1.000
_cell.angle_alpha   90.00
_cell.angle_beta   90.00
_cell.angle_gamma   90.00
#
_symmetry.space_group_name_H-M   'P 1'
#
loop_
_entity.id
_entity.type
_entity.pdbx_description
1 polymer ?
#
loop_
_entity_poly.entity_id
_entity_poly.type
_entity_poly.pdbx_seq_one_letter_code
_entity_poly.pdbx_strand_id
1 'polypeptide(L)'
;MLKVPDHQVAGHTARHGKLGPLIDDLGRFYKPLQDDERDFKELSFYTSFTTSIRIPYHIHIFFPVFYGRQLLKASNGSGLRPHLVLQDLVSDRLNLSIIDIKIASRTWYP
;
A
#
# COMPACT_ATOMS: atom_id res chain seq x y z
N MET A 1 5.26 8.00 14.53
CA MET A 1 4.09 8.89 14.33
C MET A 1 3.55 8.67 12.92
N LEU A 2 2.24 8.77 12.67
CA LEU A 2 1.71 8.66 11.30
C LEU A 2 1.87 9.98 10.55
N LYS A 3 2.35 9.93 9.32
CA LYS A 3 2.55 11.10 8.43
C LYS A 3 2.14 10.76 6.99
N VAL A 4 1.89 11.79 6.19
CA VAL A 4 1.63 11.63 4.75
C VAL A 4 2.96 11.38 4.04
N PRO A 5 3.07 10.38 3.14
CA PRO A 5 4.30 10.15 2.39
C PRO A 5 4.56 11.29 1.40
N ASP A 6 5.80 11.77 1.35
CA ASP A 6 6.22 12.89 0.49
C ASP A 6 6.39 12.48 -0.98
N HIS A 7 6.67 11.20 -1.24
CA HIS A 7 7.11 10.70 -2.53
C HIS A 7 6.08 9.77 -3.22
N GLN A 8 4.79 9.98 -2.98
CA GLN A 8 3.76 9.16 -3.63
C GLN A 8 3.65 9.47 -5.12
N VAL A 9 4.08 8.53 -5.98
CA VAL A 9 4.11 8.70 -7.45
C VAL A 9 2.90 8.08 -8.18
N ALA A 10 2.09 7.28 -7.49
CA ALA A 10 0.91 6.64 -8.08
C ALA A 10 -0.32 6.65 -7.16
N GLY A 11 -1.50 6.66 -7.77
CA GLY A 11 -2.76 6.70 -7.04
C GLY A 11 -3.06 8.06 -6.40
N HIS A 12 -3.94 8.06 -5.39
CA HIS A 12 -4.36 9.29 -4.72
C HIS A 12 -3.37 9.70 -3.63
N THR A 13 -2.79 10.90 -3.76
CA THR A 13 -2.02 11.52 -2.67
C THR A 13 -2.95 11.92 -1.52
N ALA A 14 -2.54 11.69 -0.27
CA ALA A 14 -3.23 12.17 0.94
C ALA A 14 -3.07 13.70 1.15
N ARG A 15 -3.32 14.50 0.12
CA ARG A 15 -3.20 15.96 0.14
C ARG A 15 -4.55 16.59 -0.20
N HIS A 16 -4.77 17.82 0.26
CA HIS A 16 -5.97 18.62 -0.03
C HIS A 16 -7.30 17.91 0.36
N GLY A 17 -7.32 17.25 1.53
CA GLY A 17 -8.52 16.56 2.02
C GLY A 17 -8.87 15.27 1.27
N LYS A 18 -7.98 14.75 0.42
CA LYS A 18 -8.17 13.45 -0.23
C LYS A 18 -7.70 12.31 0.67
N LEU A 19 -8.46 11.21 0.65
CA LEU A 19 -8.03 9.97 1.27
C LEU A 19 -6.81 9.44 0.53
N GLY A 20 -5.75 9.12 1.27
CA GLY A 20 -4.55 8.55 0.70
C GLY A 20 -3.71 7.86 1.77
N PRO A 21 -2.51 7.41 1.39
CA PRO A 21 -1.68 6.61 2.27
C PRO A 21 -1.08 7.42 3.42
N LEU A 22 -0.67 6.69 4.46
CA LEU A 22 0.14 7.18 5.57
C LEU A 22 1.40 6.32 5.70
N ILE A 23 2.44 6.84 6.35
CA ILE A 23 3.63 6.08 6.74
C ILE A 23 3.92 6.31 8.23
N ASP A 24 4.66 5.41 8.85
CA ASP A 24 5.23 5.61 10.19
C ASP A 24 6.76 5.68 10.17
N ASP A 25 7.36 5.84 11.35
CA ASP A 25 8.81 5.87 11.52
C ASP A 25 9.42 4.47 11.73
N LEU A 26 8.59 3.41 11.63
CA LEU A 26 9.00 2.01 11.75
C LEU A 26 9.07 1.31 10.39
N GLY A 27 8.97 2.06 9.30
CA GLY A 27 9.03 1.52 7.94
C GLY A 27 7.72 0.85 7.48
N ARG A 28 6.57 1.31 7.96
CA ARG A 28 5.25 0.82 7.53
C ARG A 28 4.54 1.83 6.64
N PHE A 29 3.94 1.34 5.56
CA PHE A 29 3.08 2.05 4.64
C PHE A 29 1.64 1.59 4.81
N TYR A 30 0.74 2.54 5.03
CA TYR A 30 -0.66 2.32 5.34
C TYR A 30 -1.50 2.79 4.15
N LYS A 31 -1.91 1.85 3.31
CA LYS A 31 -2.76 2.12 2.15
C LYS A 31 -4.23 2.05 2.56
N PRO A 32 -5.02 3.13 2.46
CA PRO A 32 -6.43 3.09 2.80
C PRO A 32 -7.19 2.17 1.84
N LEU A 33 -8.12 1.38 2.37
CA LEU A 33 -9.12 0.68 1.57
C LEU A 33 -10.31 1.64 1.36
N GLN A 34 -10.78 1.73 0.13
CA GLN A 34 -11.83 2.57 -0.44
C GLN A 34 -13.17 1.81 -0.60
N ASP A 35 -13.27 0.62 0.00
CA ASP A 35 -14.48 -0.21 0.07
C ASP A 35 -15.04 -0.65 -1.30
N ASP A 36 -14.19 -0.74 -2.32
CA ASP A 36 -14.54 -1.24 -3.66
C ASP A 36 -14.02 -2.66 -3.93
N GLU A 37 -14.49 -3.29 -5.01
CA GLU A 37 -14.02 -4.63 -5.40
C GLU A 37 -12.50 -4.72 -5.61
N ARG A 38 -11.87 -3.62 -6.02
CA ARG A 38 -10.44 -3.59 -6.31
C ARG A 38 -9.64 -3.79 -5.01
N ASP A 39 -10.06 -3.14 -3.95
CA ASP A 39 -9.39 -3.22 -2.66
C ASP A 39 -9.62 -4.57 -1.97
N PHE A 40 -10.80 -5.19 -2.16
CA PHE A 40 -11.03 -6.58 -1.74
C PHE A 40 -10.13 -7.57 -2.47
N LYS A 41 -9.91 -7.38 -3.78
CA LYS A 41 -8.99 -8.19 -4.58
C LYS A 41 -7.54 -8.02 -4.11
N GLU A 42 -7.12 -6.80 -3.78
CA GLU A 42 -5.77 -6.55 -3.28
C GLU A 42 -5.52 -7.16 -1.90
N LEU A 43 -6.45 -7.01 -0.95
CA LEU A 43 -6.34 -7.64 0.35
C LEU A 43 -6.31 -9.17 0.23
N SER A 44 -7.14 -9.74 -0.63
CA SER A 44 -7.18 -11.18 -0.90
C SER A 44 -5.88 -11.67 -1.55
N PHE A 45 -5.32 -10.87 -2.46
CA PHE A 45 -4.03 -11.14 -3.07
C PHE A 45 -2.94 -11.21 -2.00
N TYR A 46 -2.75 -10.18 -1.18
CA TYR A 46 -1.68 -10.20 -0.17
C TYR A 46 -1.88 -11.30 0.88
N THR A 47 -3.12 -11.54 1.31
CA THR A 47 -3.43 -12.60 2.28
C THR A 47 -3.11 -13.99 1.73
N SER A 48 -3.51 -14.29 0.49
CA SER A 48 -3.22 -15.58 -0.13
C SER A 48 -1.75 -15.71 -0.52
N PHE A 49 -1.13 -14.64 -1.02
CA PHE A 49 0.27 -14.61 -1.40
C PHE A 49 1.18 -14.92 -0.22
N THR A 50 0.98 -14.27 0.93
CA THR A 50 1.86 -14.48 2.10
C THR A 50 1.66 -15.81 2.83
N THR A 51 0.49 -16.43 2.71
CA THR A 51 0.18 -17.70 3.39
C THR A 51 0.36 -18.92 2.50
N SER A 52 0.54 -18.73 1.19
CA SER A 52 0.66 -19.83 0.23
C SER A 52 2.02 -20.51 0.31
N ILE A 53 2.01 -21.80 0.66
CA ILE A 53 3.20 -22.67 0.61
C ILE A 53 3.63 -23.03 -0.83
N ARG A 54 2.82 -22.69 -1.84
CA ARG A 54 3.09 -23.03 -3.25
C ARG A 54 3.98 -22.00 -3.93
N ILE A 55 4.10 -20.80 -3.35
CA ILE A 55 4.90 -19.72 -3.93
C ILE A 55 6.33 -19.87 -3.39
N PRO A 56 7.34 -19.97 -4.26
CA PRO A 56 8.72 -20.06 -3.81
C PRO A 56 9.13 -18.81 -3.02
N TYR A 57 9.90 -19.02 -1.94
CA TYR A 57 10.37 -17.93 -1.08
C TYR A 57 11.04 -16.79 -1.86
N HIS A 58 11.84 -17.10 -2.88
CA HIS A 58 12.54 -16.11 -3.72
C HIS A 58 11.61 -15.22 -4.55
N ILE A 59 10.32 -15.54 -4.68
CA ILE A 59 9.34 -14.66 -5.34
C ILE A 59 8.85 -13.58 -4.37
N HIS A 60 8.78 -13.87 -3.07
CA HIS A 60 8.30 -12.91 -2.06
C HIS A 60 9.18 -11.67 -1.95
N ILE A 61 10.46 -11.77 -2.28
CA ILE A 61 11.41 -10.65 -2.20
C ILE A 61 11.08 -9.51 -3.17
N PHE A 62 10.25 -9.77 -4.19
CA PHE A 62 9.82 -8.76 -5.17
C PHE A 62 8.58 -7.99 -4.74
N PHE A 63 7.98 -8.34 -3.59
CA PHE A 63 6.79 -7.69 -3.07
C PHE A 63 7.08 -7.04 -1.71
N PRO A 64 6.40 -5.93 -1.37
CA PRO A 64 6.45 -5.38 -0.02
C PRO A 64 5.99 -6.42 1.00
N VAL A 65 6.64 -6.45 2.17
CA VAL A 65 6.15 -7.26 3.29
C VAL A 65 4.73 -6.83 3.66
N PHE A 66 3.83 -7.80 3.79
CA PHE A 66 2.46 -7.56 4.25
C PHE A 66 2.34 -7.84 5.75
N TYR A 67 1.94 -6.83 6.51
CA TYR A 67 1.80 -6.90 7.97
C TYR A 67 0.34 -7.09 8.43
N GLY A 68 -0.60 -7.21 7.49
CA GLY A 68 -2.03 -7.37 7.78
C GLY A 68 -2.84 -6.11 7.53
N ARG A 69 -4.02 -6.06 8.16
CA ARG A 69 -4.98 -4.95 8.05
C ARG A 69 -5.11 -4.25 9.40
N GLN A 70 -5.18 -2.92 9.40
CA GLN A 70 -5.38 -2.12 10.60
C GLN A 70 -6.46 -1.06 10.43
N LEU A 71 -7.22 -0.78 11.49
CA LEU A 71 -8.18 0.32 11.53
C LEU A 71 -7.47 1.59 12.05
N LEU A 72 -7.47 2.66 11.26
CA LEU A 72 -6.72 3.90 11.54
C LEU A 72 -7.54 5.14 11.20
N LYS A 73 -7.21 6.28 11.82
CA LYS A 73 -7.79 7.57 11.42
C LYS A 73 -7.33 7.89 10.00
N ALA A 74 -8.30 8.11 9.12
CA ALA A 74 -8.08 8.42 7.72
C ALA A 74 -7.37 9.78 7.56
N SER A 75 -6.50 9.87 6.55
CA SER A 75 -5.72 11.08 6.25
C SER A 75 -6.57 12.32 5.93
N ASN A 76 -7.81 12.11 5.47
CA ASN A 76 -8.76 13.16 5.14
C ASN A 76 -9.71 13.55 6.28
N GLY A 77 -9.53 12.99 7.47
CA GLY A 77 -10.41 13.27 8.62
C GLY A 77 -11.77 12.58 8.56
N SER A 78 -12.04 11.67 7.61
CA SER A 78 -13.31 10.93 7.49
C SER A 78 -13.57 9.88 8.59
N GLY A 79 -12.81 9.90 9.68
CA GLY A 79 -12.92 8.96 10.79
C GLY A 79 -12.01 7.74 10.65
N LEU A 80 -12.39 6.63 11.29
CA LEU A 80 -11.64 5.37 11.23
C LEU A 80 -11.91 4.65 9.92
N ARG A 81 -10.84 4.28 9.21
CA ARG A 81 -10.88 3.52 7.94
C ARG A 81 -9.93 2.34 8.00
N PRO A 82 -10.27 1.21 7.39
CA PRO A 82 -9.36 0.09 7.26
C PRO A 82 -8.21 0.43 6.29
N HIS A 83 -7.01 0.03 6.65
CA HIS A 83 -5.80 0.21 5.85
C HIS A 83 -5.10 -1.14 5.69
N LEU A 84 -4.59 -1.40 4.49
CA LEU A 84 -3.60 -2.42 4.22
C LEU A 84 -2.25 -1.94 4.74
N VAL A 85 -1.58 -2.75 5.57
CA VAL A 85 -0.28 -2.40 6.15
C VAL A 85 0.81 -3.15 5.38
N LEU A 86 1.63 -2.39 4.66
CA LEU A 86 2.72 -2.87 3.82
C LEU A 86 4.06 -2.30 4.31
N GLN A 87 5.16 -2.85 3.81
CA GLN A 87 6.49 -2.27 3.97
C GLN A 87 6.58 -0.92 3.25
N ASP A 88 7.10 0.09 3.95
CA ASP A 88 7.55 1.32 3.34
C ASP A 88 8.93 1.11 2.70
N LEU A 89 8.92 0.92 1.38
CA LEU A 89 10.11 0.60 0.56
C LEU A 89 11.16 1.72 0.53
N VAL A 90 10.81 2.92 0.97
CA VAL A 90 11.69 4.10 0.92
C VAL A 90 12.17 4.56 2.29
N SER A 91 11.71 3.91 3.36
CA SER A 91 11.97 4.32 4.75
C SER A 91 13.46 4.39 5.14
N ASP A 92 14.31 3.61 4.48
CA ASP A 92 15.76 3.51 4.74
C ASP A 92 16.63 4.16 3.66
N ARG A 93 16.02 4.92 2.73
CA ARG A 93 16.74 5.49 1.57
C ARG A 93 16.92 7.00 1.68
N LEU A 94 18.12 7.47 1.33
CA LEU A 94 18.45 8.89 1.20
C LEU A 94 18.50 9.28 -0.29
N ASN A 95 18.03 10.49 -0.63
CA ASN A 95 18.10 11.07 -1.99
C ASN A 95 17.56 10.15 -3.10
N LEU A 96 16.41 9.53 -2.86
CA LEU A 96 15.81 8.55 -3.75
C LEU A 96 15.05 9.18 -4.93
N SER A 97 15.00 8.47 -6.04
CA SER A 97 14.11 8.74 -7.17
C SER A 97 13.13 7.58 -7.32
N ILE A 98 11.84 7.87 -7.50
CA ILE A 98 10.78 6.86 -7.66
C ILE A 98 10.13 7.01 -9.02
N ILE A 99 9.90 5.88 -9.67
CA ILE A 99 9.06 5.77 -10.85
C ILE A 99 8.02 4.66 -10.62
N ASP A 100 6.77 4.92 -11.00
CA ASP A 100 5.73 3.89 -11.10
C ASP A 100 5.55 3.55 -12.59
N ILE A 101 5.68 2.26 -12.92
CA ILE A 101 5.49 1.76 -14.28
C ILE A 101 4.38 0.72 -14.23
N LYS A 102 3.23 1.04 -14.81
CA LYS A 102 2.13 0.09 -14.98
C LYS A 102 2.48 -0.94 -16.05
N ILE A 103 2.43 -2.22 -15.70
CA ILE A 103 2.80 -3.34 -16.58
C ILE A 103 1.56 -4.11 -17.04
N ALA A 104 1.28 -4.14 -18.34
CA ALA A 104 0.43 -5.08 -19.07
C ALA A 104 0.14 -4.55 -20.48
N SER A 105 -0.41 -5.39 -21.36
CA SER A 105 -0.97 -4.96 -22.67
C SER A 105 -2.33 -4.24 -22.55
N ARG A 106 -3.01 -4.36 -21.40
CA ARG A 106 -4.29 -3.71 -21.10
C ARG A 106 -4.36 -3.28 -19.65
N THR A 107 -5.08 -2.19 -19.36
CA THR A 107 -5.21 -1.63 -18.00
C THR A 107 -6.63 -1.74 -17.44
N TRP A 108 -7.46 -2.59 -18.03
CA TRP A 108 -8.82 -2.90 -17.59
C TRP A 108 -8.98 -4.43 -17.43
N TYR A 109 -9.93 -4.83 -16.59
CA TYR A 109 -10.27 -6.24 -16.37
C TYR A 109 -10.90 -6.86 -17.63
N PRO A 110 -10.88 -8.21 -17.77
CA PRO A 110 -11.56 -8.91 -18.87
C PRO A 110 -13.00 -8.46 -19.10
#